data_AF-A0AAP0NPS0-F1
#
_entry.id   AF-A0AAP0NPS0-F1
#
_cell.length_a   1.000
_cell.length_b   1.000
_cell.length_c   1.000
_cell.angle_alpha   90.00
_cell.angle_beta   90.00
_cell.angle_gamma   90.00
#
_symmetry.space_group_name_H-M   'P 1'
#
loop_
_entity.id
_entity.type
_entity.pdbx_description
1 polymer ?
#
loop_
_entity_poly.entity_id
_entity_poly.type
_entity_poly.pdbx_seq_one_letter_code
_entity_poly.pdbx_strand_id
1 'polypeptide(L)'
;MTKLSSKASLAFLVLALLLFTLQAQETKKLCEYEMVVSTGPSKGPSTKLRVILEAIFGENINTTDVIKRWGAMGPRHTYFLPNSNDKFRVNLPCVRQNFCAVLIGGKKGELKPHWYINNITVSTKGEGIDRFKTFRFSSGHEFESVYPYIDDGECP
;
A
#
# COMPACT_ATOMS: atom_id res chain seq x y z
N MET A 1 10.71 -59.40 -18.77
CA MET A 1 10.68 -58.07 -19.40
C MET A 1 9.22 -57.76 -19.77
N THR A 2 8.50 -57.08 -18.89
CA THR A 2 7.07 -56.80 -19.04
C THR A 2 6.86 -55.67 -20.05
N LYS A 3 6.14 -55.98 -21.15
CA LYS A 3 5.73 -54.99 -22.16
C LYS A 3 4.74 -54.01 -21.51
N LEU A 4 5.23 -52.80 -21.24
CA LEU A 4 4.38 -51.70 -20.82
C LEU A 4 3.44 -51.35 -21.97
N SER A 5 2.13 -51.57 -21.75
CA SER A 5 1.09 -51.32 -22.74
C SER A 5 1.07 -49.84 -23.14
N SER A 6 1.31 -49.55 -24.43
CA SER A 6 1.38 -48.20 -25.01
C SER A 6 0.18 -47.30 -24.67
N LYS A 7 -1.00 -47.88 -24.47
CA LYS A 7 -2.23 -47.16 -24.07
C LYS A 7 -2.18 -46.65 -22.63
N ALA A 8 -1.52 -47.36 -21.73
CA ALA A 8 -1.36 -46.93 -20.33
C ALA A 8 -0.41 -45.72 -20.21
N SER A 9 0.61 -45.66 -21.08
CA SER A 9 1.56 -44.54 -21.13
C SER A 9 0.90 -43.25 -21.63
N LEU A 10 0.02 -43.35 -22.64
CA LEU A 10 -0.71 -42.20 -23.17
C LEU A 10 -1.72 -41.63 -22.16
N ALA A 11 -2.43 -42.51 -21.44
CA ALA A 11 -3.35 -42.10 -20.38
C ALA A 11 -2.64 -41.39 -19.23
N PHE A 12 -1.44 -41.85 -18.87
CA PHE A 12 -0.62 -41.23 -17.83
C PHE A 12 -0.11 -39.83 -18.24
N LEU A 13 0.28 -39.65 -19.51
CA LEU A 13 0.67 -38.35 -20.05
C LEU A 13 -0.49 -37.35 -20.09
N VAL A 14 -1.69 -37.80 -20.48
CA VAL A 14 -2.90 -36.96 -20.47
C VAL A 14 -3.31 -36.58 -19.05
N LEU A 15 -3.23 -37.52 -18.11
CA LEU A 15 -3.51 -37.25 -16.69
C LEU A 15 -2.48 -36.30 -16.08
N ALA A 16 -1.19 -36.44 -16.41
CA ALA A 16 -0.14 -35.52 -15.97
C ALA A 16 -0.37 -34.10 -16.55
N LEU A 17 -0.71 -33.98 -17.83
CA LEU A 17 -1.07 -32.70 -18.46
C LEU A 17 -2.30 -32.05 -17.81
N LEU A 18 -3.33 -32.83 -17.45
CA LEU A 18 -4.50 -32.34 -16.73
C LEU A 18 -4.19 -31.92 -15.28
N LEU A 19 -3.24 -32.57 -14.62
CA LEU A 19 -2.79 -32.18 -13.28
C LEU A 19 -1.95 -30.89 -13.32
N PHE A 20 -1.20 -30.63 -14.39
CA PHE A 20 -0.44 -29.38 -14.57
C PHE A 20 -1.34 -28.16 -14.81
N THR A 21 -2.52 -28.32 -15.43
CA THR A 21 -3.47 -27.19 -15.64
C THR A 21 -4.28 -26.83 -14.40
N LEU A 22 -4.25 -27.68 -13.37
CA LEU A 22 -4.96 -27.50 -12.09
C LEU A 22 -4.12 -26.79 -11.02
N GLN A 23 -3.14 -25.97 -11.42
CA GLN A 23 -2.63 -24.95 -10.51
C GLN A 23 -3.73 -23.92 -10.28
N ALA A 24 -4.47 -24.11 -9.19
CA ALA A 24 -5.51 -23.20 -8.75
C ALA A 24 -4.91 -21.80 -8.64
N GLN A 25 -5.33 -20.92 -9.53
CA GLN A 25 -4.97 -19.52 -9.48
C GLN A 25 -5.66 -18.95 -8.23
N GLU A 26 -4.95 -18.91 -7.10
CA GLU A 26 -5.44 -18.26 -5.89
C GLU A 26 -5.59 -16.78 -6.22
N THR A 27 -6.81 -16.38 -6.59
CA THR A 27 -7.14 -14.97 -6.81
C THR A 27 -6.90 -14.27 -5.48
N LYS A 28 -5.82 -13.50 -5.38
CA LYS A 28 -5.53 -12.71 -4.19
C LYS A 28 -6.76 -11.87 -3.88
N LYS A 29 -7.37 -12.09 -2.72
CA LYS A 29 -8.50 -11.28 -2.27
C LYS A 29 -8.07 -9.81 -2.27
N LEU A 30 -8.92 -8.97 -2.86
CA LEU A 30 -8.70 -7.53 -2.88
C LEU A 30 -9.30 -6.91 -1.63
N CYS A 31 -8.59 -5.94 -1.06
CA CYS A 31 -9.04 -5.11 0.03
C CYS A 31 -9.11 -3.66 -0.44
N GLU A 32 -10.10 -2.93 0.06
CA GLU A 32 -10.18 -1.48 -0.08
C GLU A 32 -9.30 -0.84 0.99
N TYR A 33 -8.34 -0.04 0.54
CA TYR A 33 -7.49 0.77 1.41
C TYR A 33 -7.97 2.21 1.34
N GLU A 34 -8.12 2.85 2.49
CA GLU A 34 -8.30 4.29 2.62
C GLU A 34 -7.12 4.87 3.41
N MET A 35 -6.50 5.91 2.87
CA MET A 35 -5.52 6.72 3.57
C MET A 35 -6.03 8.16 3.65
N VAL A 36 -6.04 8.71 4.86
CA VAL A 36 -6.40 10.11 5.12
C VAL A 36 -5.16 10.83 5.62
N VAL A 37 -4.72 11.85 4.87
CA VAL A 37 -3.57 12.69 5.25
C VAL A 37 -4.12 13.99 5.83
N SER A 38 -3.78 14.27 7.09
CA SER A 38 -4.09 15.53 7.75
C SER A 38 -2.91 16.48 7.60
N THR A 39 -3.07 17.50 6.76
CA THR A 39 -2.05 18.52 6.52
C THR A 39 -2.13 19.59 7.61
N GLY A 40 -0.96 19.96 8.15
CA GLY A 40 -0.81 21.03 9.12
C GLY A 40 -0.92 22.43 8.50
N PRO A 41 -0.37 23.46 9.16
CA PRO A 41 -0.58 24.85 8.75
C PRO A 41 0.11 25.23 7.43
N SER A 42 0.98 24.38 6.89
CA SER A 42 1.70 24.66 5.65
C SER A 42 1.34 23.67 4.55
N LYS A 43 1.15 24.21 3.35
CA LYS A 43 0.78 23.47 2.15
C LYS A 43 1.86 22.44 1.77
N GLY A 44 1.42 21.26 1.33
CA GLY A 44 2.27 20.25 0.72
C GLY A 44 2.67 20.53 -0.73
N PRO A 45 3.57 19.70 -1.28
CA PRO A 45 4.04 19.83 -2.65
C PRO A 45 2.94 19.47 -3.66
N SER A 46 3.02 20.05 -4.85
CA SER A 46 2.16 19.74 -6.00
C SER A 46 2.83 18.78 -6.99
N THR A 47 3.89 18.09 -6.56
CA THR A 47 4.68 17.17 -7.38
C THR A 47 4.25 15.71 -7.19
N LYS A 48 4.88 14.79 -7.92
CA LYS A 48 4.62 13.37 -7.78
C LYS A 48 5.20 12.88 -6.46
N LEU A 49 4.33 12.36 -5.61
CA LEU A 49 4.73 11.77 -4.33
C LEU A 49 4.67 10.25 -4.40
N ARG A 50 5.75 9.64 -3.93
CA ARG A 50 5.81 8.22 -3.59
C ARG A 50 5.25 8.04 -2.19
N VAL A 51 4.42 7.01 -2.03
CA VAL A 51 3.97 6.52 -0.73
C VAL A 51 4.34 5.05 -0.61
N ILE A 52 4.84 4.67 0.56
CA ILE A 52 5.07 3.29 0.96
C ILE A 52 4.35 3.10 2.30
N LEU A 53 3.47 2.11 2.37
CA LEU A 53 2.92 1.61 3.62
C LEU A 53 3.51 0.24 3.86
N GLU A 54 4.19 0.11 4.98
CA GLU A 54 4.87 -1.12 5.38
C GLU A 54 4.09 -1.75 6.53
N ALA A 55 3.85 -3.05 6.42
CA ALA A 55 3.26 -3.89 7.43
C ALA A 55 4.33 -4.61 8.23
N ILE A 56 3.93 -5.21 9.35
CA ILE A 56 4.83 -6.05 10.15
C ILE A 56 5.42 -7.16 9.25
N PHE A 57 6.71 -7.45 9.42
CA PHE A 57 7.48 -8.42 8.64
C PHE A 57 7.77 -8.03 7.18
N GLY A 58 7.61 -6.75 6.82
CA GLY A 58 8.15 -6.18 5.57
C GLY A 58 7.26 -6.29 4.33
N GLU A 59 6.04 -6.83 4.45
CA GLU A 59 5.03 -6.68 3.38
C GLU A 59 4.72 -5.20 3.19
N ASN A 60 4.70 -4.71 1.95
CA ASN A 60 4.41 -3.31 1.69
C ASN A 60 3.48 -3.10 0.49
N ILE A 61 2.72 -2.01 0.57
CA ILE A 61 2.01 -1.43 -0.57
C ILE A 61 2.66 -0.09 -0.90
N ASN A 62 2.87 0.16 -2.19
CA ASN A 62 3.52 1.38 -2.61
C ASN A 62 2.95 1.94 -3.92
N THR A 63 3.15 3.23 -4.11
CA THR A 63 2.84 3.96 -5.33
C THR A 63 3.90 5.02 -5.57
N THR A 64 4.17 5.35 -6.83
CA THR A 64 5.10 6.41 -7.24
C THR A 64 4.41 7.74 -7.55
N ASP A 65 3.08 7.77 -7.54
CA ASP A 65 2.28 8.97 -7.77
C ASP A 65 0.93 8.81 -7.04
N VAL A 66 0.93 9.10 -5.74
CA VAL A 66 -0.23 8.86 -4.86
C VAL A 66 -1.47 9.66 -5.28
N ILE A 67 -1.27 10.90 -5.72
CA ILE A 67 -2.36 11.77 -6.17
C ILE A 67 -3.04 11.15 -7.39
N LYS A 68 -2.26 10.78 -8.41
CA LYS A 68 -2.83 10.23 -9.64
C LYS A 68 -3.42 8.83 -9.45
N ARG A 69 -2.78 7.98 -8.65
CA ARG A 69 -3.16 6.56 -8.55
C ARG A 69 -4.23 6.31 -7.49
N TRP A 70 -4.18 7.02 -6.38
CA TRP A 70 -5.05 6.76 -5.23
C TRP A 70 -5.93 7.95 -4.87
N GLY A 71 -5.78 9.13 -5.49
CA GLY A 71 -6.56 10.32 -5.13
C GLY A 71 -8.07 10.08 -5.20
N ALA A 72 -8.78 10.36 -4.10
CA ALA A 72 -10.21 10.10 -3.95
C ALA A 72 -11.08 11.35 -3.74
N MET A 73 -10.52 12.54 -4.00
CA MET A 73 -11.21 13.83 -3.80
C MET A 73 -11.85 14.40 -5.08
N GLY A 74 -11.72 13.70 -6.21
CA GLY A 74 -12.30 14.09 -7.49
C GLY A 74 -11.38 14.91 -8.41
N PRO A 75 -11.78 15.08 -9.68
CA PRO A 75 -11.01 15.81 -10.67
C PRO A 75 -11.03 17.30 -10.33
N ARG A 76 -9.86 17.96 -10.29
CA ARG A 76 -9.62 19.37 -9.90
C ARG A 76 -9.42 19.64 -8.40
N HIS A 77 -9.48 18.62 -7.55
CA HIS A 77 -9.09 18.82 -6.16
C HIS A 77 -7.60 19.16 -6.04
N THR A 78 -7.28 20.15 -5.22
CA THR A 78 -5.89 20.47 -4.85
C THR A 78 -5.57 19.79 -3.53
N TYR A 79 -4.72 18.78 -3.58
CA TYR A 79 -4.30 18.03 -2.40
C TYR A 79 -3.31 18.83 -1.55
N PHE A 80 -3.24 18.46 -0.27
CA PHE A 80 -2.32 18.94 0.75
C PHE A 80 -2.42 20.44 1.00
N LEU A 81 -3.64 20.97 1.07
CA LEU A 81 -3.86 22.36 1.47
C LEU A 81 -3.61 22.55 2.97
N PRO A 82 -3.26 23.77 3.42
CA PRO A 82 -3.15 24.06 4.84
C PRO A 82 -4.40 23.66 5.63
N ASN A 83 -4.21 22.99 6.76
CA ASN A 83 -5.27 22.57 7.67
C ASN A 83 -6.39 21.75 6.99
N SER A 84 -6.05 20.96 5.96
CA SER A 84 -7.01 20.11 5.24
C SER A 84 -6.80 18.62 5.50
N ASN A 85 -7.84 17.84 5.21
CA ASN A 85 -7.78 16.39 5.19
C ASN A 85 -8.01 15.90 3.75
N ASP A 86 -7.08 15.12 3.24
CA ASP A 86 -7.14 14.56 1.90
C ASP A 86 -7.27 13.05 1.95
N LYS A 87 -8.22 12.52 1.16
CA LYS A 87 -8.49 11.09 1.07
C LYS A 87 -7.87 10.47 -0.16
N PHE A 88 -7.30 9.29 0.05
CA PHE A 88 -6.77 8.42 -0.97
C PHE A 88 -7.38 7.03 -0.82
N ARG A 89 -7.80 6.41 -1.92
CA ARG A 89 -8.39 5.06 -1.94
C ARG A 89 -7.78 4.21 -3.04
N VAL A 90 -7.61 2.92 -2.76
CA VAL A 90 -7.14 1.95 -3.74
C VAL A 90 -7.61 0.54 -3.39
N ASN A 91 -7.93 -0.26 -4.40
CA ASN A 91 -8.12 -1.70 -4.24
C ASN A 91 -6.82 -2.43 -4.60
N LEU A 92 -6.25 -3.15 -3.64
CA LEU A 92 -5.00 -3.90 -3.79
C LEU A 92 -5.14 -5.27 -3.13
N PRO A 93 -4.24 -6.23 -3.41
CA PRO A 93 -4.15 -7.45 -2.61
C PRO A 93 -4.14 -7.13 -1.11
N CYS A 94 -4.88 -7.92 -0.34
CA CYS A 94 -4.98 -7.72 1.10
C CYS A 94 -3.65 -8.03 1.81
N VAL A 95 -3.13 -7.04 2.52
CA VAL A 95 -2.07 -7.16 3.53
C VAL A 95 -2.71 -7.73 4.78
N ARG A 96 -2.17 -8.84 5.29
CA ARG A 96 -2.80 -9.55 6.42
C ARG A 96 -2.36 -8.99 7.76
N GLN A 97 -1.16 -8.41 7.82
CA GLN A 97 -0.52 -7.88 9.01
C GLN A 97 -0.97 -6.44 9.30
N ASN A 98 -0.72 -5.97 10.53
CA ASN A 98 -0.96 -4.57 10.88
C ASN A 98 0.07 -3.67 10.20
N PHE A 99 -0.30 -2.41 9.96
CA PHE A 99 0.63 -1.40 9.45
C PHE A 99 1.64 -1.00 10.53
N CYS A 100 2.90 -0.94 10.12
CA CYS A 100 4.07 -0.65 10.94
C CYS A 100 4.61 0.75 10.63
N ALA A 101 4.76 1.08 9.34
CA ALA A 101 5.30 2.37 8.93
C ALA A 101 4.57 2.96 7.72
N VAL A 102 4.64 4.27 7.61
CA VAL A 102 4.27 5.02 6.40
C VAL A 102 5.45 5.90 6.01
N LEU A 103 5.81 5.87 4.74
CA LEU A 103 6.81 6.75 4.16
C LEU A 103 6.16 7.54 3.04
N ILE A 104 6.27 8.86 3.11
CA ILE A 104 5.92 9.75 1.99
C ILE A 104 7.20 10.45 1.53
N GLY A 105 7.55 10.28 0.25
CA GLY A 105 8.75 10.85 -0.34
C GLY A 105 8.45 11.49 -1.70
N GLY A 106 9.16 12.57 -2.02
CA GLY A 106 9.21 13.15 -3.36
C GLY A 106 10.55 12.83 -4.02
N LYS A 107 10.83 13.39 -5.20
CA LYS A 107 12.22 13.45 -5.65
C LYS A 107 13.00 14.45 -4.79
N LYS A 108 14.32 14.28 -4.74
CA LYS A 108 15.22 15.21 -4.04
C LYS A 108 14.97 16.65 -4.50
N GLY A 109 14.71 17.55 -3.54
CA GLY A 109 14.41 18.96 -3.78
C GLY A 109 12.97 19.29 -4.19
N GLU A 110 12.09 18.30 -4.40
CA GLU A 110 10.68 18.53 -4.73
C GLU A 110 9.78 18.65 -3.49
N LEU A 111 10.23 18.11 -2.36
CA LEU A 111 9.59 18.36 -1.07
C LEU A 111 10.01 19.75 -0.62
N LYS A 112 9.06 20.69 -0.64
CA LYS A 112 9.29 22.04 -0.14
C LYS A 112 9.70 21.96 1.33
N PRO A 113 10.74 22.70 1.78
CA PRO A 113 10.91 22.93 3.20
C PRO A 113 9.59 23.51 3.74
N HIS A 114 9.20 23.09 4.95
CA HIS A 114 7.98 23.49 5.65
C HIS A 114 6.67 22.79 5.29
N TRP A 115 6.61 21.67 4.56
CA TRP A 115 5.37 20.88 4.55
C TRP A 115 5.16 20.18 5.90
N TYR A 116 4.07 20.52 6.60
CA TYR A 116 3.71 19.89 7.88
C TYR A 116 2.56 18.91 7.68
N ILE A 117 2.72 17.70 8.20
CA ILE A 117 1.67 16.69 8.31
C ILE A 117 1.39 16.49 9.79
N ASN A 118 0.14 16.61 10.21
CA ASN A 118 -0.25 16.37 11.60
C ASN A 118 -0.30 14.86 11.87
N ASN A 119 -1.00 14.14 10.99
CA ASN A 119 -1.12 12.69 11.06
C ASN A 119 -1.51 12.10 9.70
N ILE A 120 -1.31 10.80 9.57
CA ILE A 120 -1.81 9.98 8.47
C ILE A 120 -2.59 8.83 9.10
N THR A 121 -3.83 8.64 8.68
CA THR A 121 -4.64 7.49 9.09
C THR A 121 -4.81 6.55 7.92
N VAL A 122 -4.59 5.26 8.15
CA VAL A 122 -4.73 4.21 7.14
C VAL A 122 -5.68 3.16 7.66
N SER A 123 -6.66 2.80 6.84
CA SER A 123 -7.55 1.68 7.09
C SER A 123 -7.59 0.73 5.90
N THR A 124 -7.77 -0.56 6.15
CA THR A 124 -8.07 -1.56 5.13
C THR A 124 -9.34 -2.33 5.49
N LYS A 125 -10.14 -2.62 4.48
CA LYS A 125 -11.38 -3.39 4.60
C LYS A 125 -11.44 -4.47 3.53
N GLY A 126 -11.64 -5.70 3.97
CA GLY A 126 -11.85 -6.86 3.13
C GLY A 126 -12.46 -8.02 3.91
N GLU A 127 -12.64 -9.16 3.25
CA GLU A 127 -13.24 -10.33 3.87
C GLU A 127 -12.36 -10.87 5.00
N GLY A 128 -12.81 -10.71 6.25
CA GLY A 128 -12.05 -11.10 7.45
C GLY A 128 -10.83 -10.21 7.74
N ILE A 129 -10.69 -9.07 7.06
CA ILE A 129 -9.58 -8.13 7.23
C ILE A 129 -10.16 -6.75 7.49
N ASP A 130 -9.90 -6.24 8.70
CA ASP A 130 -10.18 -4.87 9.10
C ASP A 130 -8.98 -4.38 9.92
N ARG A 131 -8.25 -3.40 9.39
CA ARG A 131 -7.06 -2.83 10.05
C ARG A 131 -7.16 -1.33 10.03
N PHE A 132 -6.62 -0.71 11.07
CA PHE A 132 -6.60 0.72 11.25
C PHE A 132 -5.33 1.12 12.01
N LYS A 133 -4.63 2.15 11.52
CA LYS A 133 -3.50 2.78 12.23
C LYS A 133 -3.47 4.27 11.91
N THR A 134 -3.23 5.08 12.93
CA THR A 134 -2.89 6.49 12.78
C THR A 134 -1.42 6.67 13.11
N PHE A 135 -0.70 7.32 12.20
CA PHE A 135 0.69 7.75 12.34
C PHE A 135 0.69 9.24 12.67
N ARG A 136 1.25 9.63 13.81
CA ARG A 136 1.41 11.04 14.21
C ARG A 136 2.86 11.47 13.94
N PHE A 137 3.05 12.72 13.55
CA PHE A 137 4.37 13.25 13.24
C PHE A 137 4.65 14.45 14.14
N SER A 138 5.73 14.38 14.90
CA SER A 138 6.24 15.54 15.63
C SER A 138 6.91 16.51 14.63
N SER A 139 6.60 17.80 14.75
CA SER A 139 7.21 18.86 13.93
C SER A 139 8.67 19.04 14.33
N GLY A 140 9.63 18.85 13.42
CA GLY A 140 11.04 19.09 13.77
C GLY A 140 12.12 18.93 12.70
N HIS A 141 11.86 18.30 11.55
CA HIS A 141 12.94 18.01 10.58
C HIS A 141 12.55 18.30 9.12
N GLU A 142 13.54 18.72 8.32
CA GLU A 142 13.43 18.79 6.87
C GLU A 142 13.32 17.37 6.29
N PHE A 143 12.21 17.07 5.64
CA PHE A 143 11.92 15.73 5.14
C PHE A 143 12.39 15.58 3.68
N GLU A 144 13.39 14.72 3.43
CA GLU A 144 13.49 14.01 2.13
C GLU A 144 12.48 12.85 2.07
N SER A 145 12.07 12.35 3.24
CA SER A 145 10.99 11.39 3.46
C SER A 145 10.31 11.68 4.80
N VAL A 146 8.98 11.74 4.84
CA VAL A 146 8.26 11.77 6.12
C VAL A 146 8.34 10.37 6.71
N TYR A 147 9.23 10.19 7.70
CA TYR A 147 9.32 9.01 8.54
C TYR A 147 8.63 9.36 9.86
N PRO A 148 7.66 8.57 10.35
CA PRO A 148 7.08 8.84 11.66
C PRO A 148 8.17 8.72 12.72
N TYR A 149 8.33 9.75 13.54
CA TYR A 149 8.98 9.56 14.83
C TYR A 149 8.02 8.70 15.64
N ILE A 150 8.42 7.46 15.90
CA ILE A 150 7.61 6.42 16.51
C ILE A 150 7.48 6.76 18.00
N ASP A 151 6.46 7.53 18.38
CA ASP A 151 6.05 7.65 19.79
C ASP A 151 4.90 6.68 20.15
N ASP A 152 4.28 6.02 19.16
CA ASP A 152 3.10 5.16 19.37
C ASP A 152 3.39 3.66 19.15
N GLY A 153 4.49 3.20 19.76
CA GLY A 153 4.84 1.79 19.90
C GLY A 153 5.67 1.24 18.75
N GLU A 154 6.76 0.57 19.11
CA GLU A 154 7.56 -0.26 18.23
C GLU A 154 6.65 -1.10 17.33
N CYS A 155 7.02 -1.21 16.05
CA CYS A 155 6.55 -2.36 15.29
C CYS A 155 7.02 -3.61 16.04
N PRO A 156 6.11 -4.48 16.50
CA PRO A 156 6.51 -5.68 17.21
C PRO A 156 7.38 -6.58 16.32
#